data_AF-A0A535CCN3-F1
#
_entry.id   AF-A0A535CCN3-F1
#
_cell.length_a   1.000
_cell.length_b   1.000
_cell.length_c   1.000
_cell.angle_alpha   90.00
_cell.angle_beta   90.00
_cell.angle_gamma   90.00
#
_symmetry.space_group_name_H-M   'P 1'
#
loop_
_entity.id
_entity.type
_entity.pdbx_description
1 polymer ?
#
loop_
_entity_poly.entity_id
_entity_poly.type
_entity_poly.pdbx_seq_one_letter_code
_entity_poly.pdbx_strand_id
1 'polypeptide(L)'
;MGILLALVLAFGGVVALGPVYIGLLQRLGFGKRIRVEGPAGHVSKAGTPTMGGMLLVVVVMFLAMAMRIEDVSTLTPMLTLVGVGILGAIDDYVNAQTGIGMRGRFKLVWQTVVALLAAWYIQRH
;
A
#
# COMPACT_ATOMS: atom_id res chain seq x y z
N MET A 1 24.73 -11.69 -5.82
CA MET A 1 24.66 -10.26 -5.49
C MET A 1 23.25 -9.79 -5.85
N GLY A 2 22.31 -9.63 -4.91
CA GLY A 2 20.92 -9.36 -5.32
C GLY A 2 19.96 -8.97 -4.19
N ILE A 3 19.82 -9.83 -3.17
CA ILE A 3 18.79 -9.62 -2.12
C ILE A 3 19.21 -8.55 -1.11
N LEU A 4 20.45 -8.57 -0.61
CA LEU A 4 20.94 -7.56 0.33
C LEU A 4 20.90 -6.15 -0.27
N LEU A 5 21.29 -6.01 -1.54
CA LEU A 5 21.22 -4.74 -2.25
C LEU A 5 19.76 -4.29 -2.43
N ALA A 6 18.86 -5.17 -2.85
CA ALA A 6 17.44 -4.87 -2.97
C ALA A 6 16.82 -4.42 -1.63
N LEU A 7 17.19 -5.06 -0.52
CA LEU A 7 16.76 -4.68 0.83
C LEU A 7 17.25 -3.29 1.21
N VAL A 8 18.54 -3.01 1.03
CA VAL A 8 19.13 -1.70 1.35
C VAL A 8 18.50 -0.60 0.49
N LEU A 9 18.30 -0.84 -0.80
CA LEU A 9 17.67 0.11 -1.71
C LEU A 9 16.19 0.34 -1.37
N ALA A 10 15.44 -0.72 -1.05
CA ALA A 10 14.03 -0.60 -0.67
C ALA A 10 13.88 0.17 0.65
N PHE A 11 14.65 -0.21 1.67
CA PHE A 11 14.66 0.50 2.95
C PHE A 11 15.08 1.95 2.78
N GLY A 12 16.20 2.20 2.11
CA GLY A 12 16.73 3.54 1.87
C GLY A 12 15.74 4.41 1.08
N GLY A 13 15.11 3.85 0.04
CA GLY A 13 14.10 4.56 -0.76
C GLY A 13 12.88 4.96 0.05
N VAL A 14 12.35 4.06 0.88
CA VAL A 14 11.19 4.36 1.73
C VAL A 14 11.54 5.40 2.80
N VAL A 15 12.69 5.28 3.45
CA VAL A 15 13.14 6.24 4.47
C VAL A 15 13.39 7.62 3.87
N ALA A 16 14.03 7.69 2.70
CA ALA A 16 14.32 8.96 2.03
C ALA A 16 13.06 9.66 1.51
N LEU A 17 12.15 8.90 0.89
CA LEU A 17 10.90 9.46 0.32
C LEU A 17 9.79 9.64 1.35
N GLY A 18 9.87 8.95 2.49
CA GLY A 18 8.85 8.95 3.54
C GLY A 18 8.41 10.34 3.99
N PRO A 19 9.34 11.24 4.41
CA PRO A 19 8.97 12.59 4.85
C PRO A 19 8.25 13.41 3.78
N VAL A 20 8.72 13.34 2.53
CA VAL A 20 8.11 14.03 1.38
C VAL A 20 6.71 13.48 1.12
N TYR A 21 6.57 12.15 1.14
CA TYR A 21 5.30 11.46 0.91
C TYR A 21 4.27 11.75 2.01
N ILE A 22 4.69 11.75 3.27
CA ILE A 22 3.86 12.12 4.42
C ILE A 22 3.38 13.57 4.28
N GLY A 23 4.27 14.50 3.93
CA GLY A 23 3.91 15.90 3.69
C GLY A 23 2.92 16.06 2.55
N LEU A 24 3.08 15.30 1.46
CA LEU A 24 2.12 15.26 0.35
C LEU A 24 0.74 14.78 0.80
N LEU A 25 0.66 13.66 1.53
CA LEU A 25 -0.60 13.13 2.01
C LEU A 25 -1.32 14.06 2.99
N GLN A 26 -0.56 14.77 3.84
CA GLN A 26 -1.10 15.81 4.72
C GLN A 26 -1.70 16.97 3.92
N ARG A 27 -1.02 17.44 2.87
CA ARG A 27 -1.51 18.51 1.99
C ARG A 27 -2.75 18.11 1.19
N LEU A 28 -2.82 16.85 0.78
CA LEU A 28 -3.97 16.29 0.05
C LEU A 28 -5.18 15.99 0.97
N GLY A 29 -5.06 16.24 2.28
CA GLY A 29 -6.17 16.06 3.22
C GLY A 29 -6.45 14.60 3.60
N PHE A 30 -5.51 13.68 3.37
CA PHE A 30 -5.61 12.28 3.82
C PHE A 30 -5.27 12.09 5.31
N GLY A 31 -5.14 13.19 6.06
CA GLY A 31 -5.08 13.17 7.52
C GLY A 31 -6.45 12.77 8.08
N LYS A 32 -6.48 11.82 9.02
CA LYS A 32 -7.73 11.37 9.65
C LYS A 32 -8.51 12.56 10.20
N ARG A 33 -9.77 12.73 9.78
CA ARG A 33 -10.71 13.68 10.41
C ARG A 33 -10.90 13.28 11.88
N ILE A 34 -10.73 14.25 12.78
CA ILE A 34 -10.86 14.05 14.23
C ILE A 34 -12.35 13.74 14.51
N ARG A 35 -12.65 12.52 14.96
CA ARG A 35 -13.94 12.24 15.62
C ARG A 35 -13.87 12.82 17.03
N VAL A 36 -14.71 13.82 17.30
CA VAL A 36 -14.77 14.56 18.57
C VAL A 36 -15.24 13.68 19.74
N GLU A 37 -15.83 12.51 19.48
CA GLU A 37 -16.49 11.66 20.49
C GLU A 37 -15.61 10.56 21.15
N GLY A 38 -14.29 10.57 20.96
CA GLY A 38 -13.39 9.53 21.51
C GLY A 38 -12.73 9.87 22.86
N PRO A 39 -12.42 8.90 23.74
CA PRO A 39 -11.73 9.15 25.02
C PRO A 39 -10.35 9.79 24.80
N ALA A 40 -9.93 10.65 25.73
CA ALA A 40 -8.77 11.56 25.65
C ALA A 40 -7.42 10.96 25.18
N GLY A 41 -7.24 9.63 25.23
CA GLY A 41 -6.06 8.94 24.67
C GLY A 41 -5.99 8.88 23.14
N HIS A 42 -7.08 9.16 22.41
CA HIS A 42 -7.14 9.11 20.94
C HIS A 42 -6.60 10.36 20.23
N VAL A 43 -6.19 11.38 20.99
CA VAL A 43 -5.72 12.68 20.45
C VAL A 43 -4.29 12.58 19.87
N SER A 44 -3.50 11.57 20.27
CA SER A 44 -2.09 11.42 19.86
C SER A 44 -1.87 10.87 18.44
N LYS A 45 -2.90 10.28 17.80
CA LYS A 45 -2.85 9.84 16.39
C LYS A 45 -3.46 10.85 15.42
N ALA A 46 -3.70 12.07 15.89
CA ALA A 46 -4.19 13.16 15.07
C ALA A 46 -3.13 13.57 14.04
N GLY A 47 -3.53 13.69 12.77
CA GLY A 47 -2.65 14.18 11.71
C GLY A 47 -1.67 13.17 11.09
N THR A 48 -1.61 11.92 11.57
CA THR A 48 -0.87 10.87 10.85
C THR A 48 -1.64 10.50 9.59
N PRO A 49 -1.06 10.70 8.38
CA PRO A 49 -1.77 10.41 7.14
C PRO A 49 -2.09 8.92 7.02
N THR A 50 -3.23 8.63 6.40
CA THR A 50 -3.63 7.27 5.98
C THR A 50 -3.01 6.97 4.60
N MET A 51 -2.89 5.70 4.19
CA MET A 51 -2.25 5.26 2.93
C MET A 51 -0.71 5.16 2.87
N GLY A 52 0.01 5.07 3.99
CA GLY A 52 1.47 4.88 3.99
C GLY A 52 1.96 3.70 3.13
N GLY A 53 1.14 2.65 2.99
CA GLY A 53 1.47 1.45 2.21
C GLY A 53 1.64 1.70 0.70
N MET A 54 1.06 2.76 0.13
CA MET A 54 1.23 3.08 -1.30
C MET A 54 2.68 3.46 -1.63
N LEU A 55 3.40 4.10 -0.70
CA LEU A 55 4.82 4.37 -0.87
C LEU A 55 5.62 3.07 -1.00
N LEU A 56 5.31 2.05 -0.20
CA LEU A 56 5.96 0.74 -0.29
C LEU A 56 5.74 0.09 -1.64
N VAL A 57 4.50 0.09 -2.15
CA VAL A 57 4.17 -0.45 -3.46
C VAL A 57 4.97 0.27 -4.56
N VAL A 58 5.00 1.60 -4.54
CA VAL A 58 5.73 2.39 -5.55
C VAL A 58 7.24 2.10 -5.51
N VAL A 59 7.85 2.08 -4.32
CA VAL A 59 9.29 1.82 -4.19
C VAL A 59 9.64 0.41 -4.65
N VAL A 60 8.87 -0.60 -4.25
CA VAL A 60 9.12 -2.00 -4.66
C VAL A 60 8.96 -2.17 -6.17
N MET A 61 7.90 -1.61 -6.76
CA MET A 61 7.69 -1.66 -8.21
C MET A 61 8.82 -0.98 -8.99
N PHE A 62 9.23 0.21 -8.55
CA PHE A 62 10.32 0.94 -9.17
C PHE A 62 11.63 0.17 -9.13
N LEU A 63 11.98 -0.40 -7.97
CA LEU A 63 13.22 -1.15 -7.80
C LEU A 63 13.24 -2.44 -8.62
N ALA A 64 12.13 -3.17 -8.69
CA ALA A 64 12.07 -4.38 -9.51
C ALA A 64 12.24 -4.08 -11.01
N MET A 65 11.63 -2.99 -11.49
CA MET A 65 11.84 -2.53 -12.88
C MET A 65 13.29 -2.10 -13.11
N ALA A 66 13.87 -1.32 -12.19
CA ALA A 66 15.25 -0.86 -12.26
C ALA A 66 16.27 -2.02 -12.24
N MET A 67 15.96 -3.08 -11.50
CA MET A 67 16.76 -4.30 -11.43
C MET A 67 16.44 -5.32 -12.53
N ARG A 68 15.51 -4.99 -13.45
CA ARG A 68 15.07 -5.84 -14.57
C ARG A 68 14.64 -7.23 -14.12
N ILE A 69 13.86 -7.29 -13.04
CA ILE A 69 13.31 -8.55 -12.54
C ILE A 69 12.11 -8.91 -13.40
N GLU A 70 12.31 -9.83 -14.33
CA GLU A 70 11.31 -10.23 -15.33
C GLU A 70 10.76 -11.66 -15.08
N ASP A 71 11.25 -12.33 -14.03
CA ASP A 71 10.83 -13.69 -13.71
C ASP A 71 9.37 -13.74 -13.24
N VAL A 72 8.59 -14.67 -13.80
CA VAL A 72 7.15 -14.86 -13.53
C VAL A 72 6.88 -15.10 -12.04
N SER A 73 7.79 -15.82 -11.37
CA SER A 73 7.68 -16.11 -9.93
C SER A 73 7.80 -14.86 -9.07
N THR A 74 8.40 -13.78 -9.60
CA THR A 74 8.50 -12.49 -8.89
C THR A 74 7.48 -11.48 -9.41
N LEU A 75 7.23 -11.44 -10.72
CA LEU A 75 6.30 -10.51 -11.34
C LEU A 75 4.85 -10.76 -10.87
N THR A 76 4.46 -12.01 -10.64
CA THR A 76 3.10 -12.33 -10.21
C THR A 76 2.79 -11.88 -8.77
N PRO A 77 3.64 -12.16 -7.76
CA PRO A 77 3.49 -11.56 -6.44
C PRO A 77 3.51 -10.03 -6.45
N MET A 78 4.29 -9.41 -7.34
CA MET A 78 4.32 -7.96 -7.49
C MET A 78 3.00 -7.39 -8.02
N LEU A 79 2.42 -8.00 -9.05
CA LEU A 79 1.09 -7.61 -9.55
C LEU A 79 0.01 -7.83 -8.49
N THR A 80 0.13 -8.91 -7.70
CA THR A 80 -0.75 -9.18 -6.55
C THR A 80 -0.63 -8.08 -5.49
N LEU A 81 0.60 -7.67 -5.17
CA LEU A 81 0.89 -6.57 -4.24
C LEU A 81 0.24 -5.27 -4.72
N VAL A 82 0.34 -4.95 -6.02
CA VAL A 82 -0.35 -3.78 -6.61
C VAL A 82 -1.87 -3.92 -6.51
N GLY A 83 -2.43 -5.08 -6.88
CA GLY A 83 -3.87 -5.31 -6.88
C GLY A 83 -4.51 -5.20 -5.49
N VAL A 84 -3.86 -5.72 -4.45
CA VAL A 84 -4.32 -5.60 -3.06
C VAL A 84 -3.96 -4.23 -2.48
N GLY A 85 -2.82 -3.64 -2.89
CA GLY A 85 -2.41 -2.30 -2.51
C GLY A 85 -3.40 -1.23 -2.96
N ILE A 86 -3.92 -1.33 -4.19
CA ILE A 86 -4.98 -0.46 -4.71
C ILE A 86 -6.25 -0.60 -3.88
N LEU A 87 -6.67 -1.82 -3.55
CA LEU A 87 -7.83 -2.04 -2.67
C LEU A 87 -7.64 -1.37 -1.30
N GLY A 88 -6.46 -1.52 -0.70
CA GLY A 88 -6.11 -0.89 0.57
C GLY A 88 -6.14 0.63 0.49
N ALA A 89 -5.62 1.21 -0.60
CA ALA A 89 -5.67 2.65 -0.83
C ALA A 89 -7.11 3.14 -1.00
N ILE A 90 -7.97 2.43 -1.74
CA ILE A 90 -9.39 2.80 -1.88
C ILE A 90 -10.10 2.71 -0.53
N ASP A 91 -9.85 1.67 0.26
CA ASP A 91 -10.43 1.52 1.58
C ASP A 91 -10.03 2.64 2.55
N ASP A 92 -8.74 2.96 2.60
CA ASP A 92 -8.21 4.05 3.41
C ASP A 92 -8.79 5.41 2.98
N TYR A 93 -9.01 5.61 1.67
CA TYR A 93 -9.66 6.82 1.16
C TYR A 93 -11.09 6.95 1.66
N VAL A 94 -11.88 5.88 1.49
CA VAL A 94 -13.28 5.83 1.91
C VAL A 94 -13.40 6.04 3.41
N ASN A 95 -12.49 5.43 4.18
CA ASN A 95 -12.42 5.62 5.62
C ASN A 95 -12.05 7.06 6.02
N ALA A 96 -11.11 7.69 5.32
CA ALA A 96 -10.72 9.08 5.57
C ALA A 96 -11.87 10.07 5.27
N GLN A 97 -12.69 9.79 4.27
CA GLN A 97 -13.83 10.64 3.88
C GLN A 97 -15.08 10.42 4.74
N THR A 98 -15.41 9.17 5.04
CA THR A 98 -16.71 8.80 5.64
C THR A 98 -16.62 8.37 7.11
N GLY A 99 -15.41 8.11 7.61
CA GLY A 99 -15.17 7.55 8.95
C GLY A 99 -15.51 6.06 9.08
N ILE A 100 -15.87 5.41 7.98
CA ILE A 100 -16.18 3.98 7.89
C ILE A 100 -15.44 3.41 6.67
N GLY A 101 -14.74 2.29 6.82
CA GLY A 101 -14.10 1.61 5.69
C GLY A 101 -15.10 0.87 4.77
N MET A 102 -14.60 0.32 3.67
CA MET A 102 -15.35 -0.57 2.80
C MET A 102 -15.87 -1.80 3.56
N ARG A 103 -17.06 -2.28 3.16
CA ARG A 103 -17.63 -3.52 3.74
C ARG A 103 -16.69 -4.70 3.49
N GLY A 104 -16.40 -5.48 4.53
CA GLY A 104 -15.45 -6.61 4.47
C GLY A 104 -15.75 -7.60 3.35
N ARG A 105 -17.03 -7.86 3.03
CA ARG A 105 -17.44 -8.74 1.92
C ARG A 105 -16.88 -8.31 0.56
N PHE A 106 -16.83 -7.01 0.28
CA PHE A 106 -16.29 -6.50 -1.00
C PHE A 106 -14.77 -6.62 -1.05
N LYS A 107 -14.10 -6.40 0.09
CA LYS A 107 -12.65 -6.63 0.19
C LYS A 107 -12.30 -8.09 -0.06
N LEU A 108 -13.06 -8.99 0.54
CA LEU A 108 -12.86 -10.43 0.39
C LEU A 108 -13.05 -10.85 -1.06
N VAL A 109 -14.15 -10.45 -1.71
CA VAL A 109 -14.39 -10.74 -3.14
C VAL A 109 -13.24 -10.23 -4.00
N TRP A 110 -12.78 -8.99 -3.79
CA TRP A 110 -11.65 -8.43 -4.53
C TRP A 110 -10.37 -9.24 -4.32
N GLN A 111 -10.02 -9.54 -3.07
CA GLN A 111 -8.82 -10.31 -2.73
C GLN A 111 -8.88 -11.72 -3.30
N THR A 112 -10.05 -12.37 -3.29
CA THR A 112 -10.26 -13.69 -3.90
C THR A 112 -10.06 -13.63 -5.41
N VAL A 113 -10.63 -12.63 -6.10
CA VAL A 113 -10.44 -12.47 -7.54
C VAL A 113 -8.96 -12.27 -7.88
N VAL A 114 -8.27 -11.38 -7.17
CA VAL A 114 -6.83 -11.14 -7.37
C VAL A 114 -6.03 -12.42 -7.12
N ALA A 115 -6.32 -13.18 -6.06
CA ALA A 115 -5.64 -14.43 -5.75
C ALA A 115 -5.86 -15.51 -6.81
N LEU A 116 -7.08 -15.65 -7.32
CA LEU A 116 -7.40 -16.62 -8.38
C LEU A 116 -6.70 -16.27 -9.70
N LEU A 117 -6.67 -14.98 -10.06
CA LEU A 117 -5.95 -14.52 -11.25
C LEU A 117 -4.44 -14.77 -11.12
N ALA A 118 -3.86 -14.46 -9.97
CA ALA A 118 -2.44 -14.72 -9.69
C ALA A 118 -2.12 -16.22 -9.75
N ALA A 119 -2.95 -17.06 -9.12
CA ALA A 119 -2.77 -18.52 -9.14
C ALA A 119 -2.88 -19.09 -10.54
N TRP A 120 -3.84 -18.62 -11.34
CA TRP A 120 -3.99 -19.04 -12.73
C TRP A 120 -2.78 -18.64 -13.59
N TYR A 121 -2.28 -17.41 -13.41
CA TYR A 121 -1.14 -16.91 -14.19
C TYR A 121 0.15 -17.67 -13.87
N ILE A 122 0.46 -17.92 -12.59
CA ILE A 122 1.62 -18.73 -12.17
C ILE A 122 1.52 -20.18 -12.68
N GLN A 123 0.33 -20.76 -12.80
CA GLN A 123 0.22 -22.14 -13.29
C GLN A 123 0.44 -22.26 -14.80
N ARG A 124 0.28 -21.18 -15.56
CA ARG A 124 0.45 -21.17 -17.02
C ARG A 124 1.85 -20.78 -17.48
N HIS A 125 2.70 -20.29 -16.58
CA HIS A 125 3.99 -19.69 -16.88
C HIS A 125 5.02 -20.10 -15.82
#